data_AF-A0AB73AR90-F1
#
_entry.id   AF-A0AB73AR90-F1
#
_cell.length_a   1.000
_cell.length_b   1.000
_cell.length_c   1.000
_cell.angle_alpha   90.00
_cell.angle_beta   90.00
_cell.angle_gamma   90.00
#
_symmetry.space_group_name_H-M   'P 1'
#
loop_
_entity.id
_entity.type
_entity.pdbx_description
1 polymer ?
#
loop_
_entity_poly.entity_id
_entity_poly.type
_entity_poly.pdbx_seq_one_letter_code
_entity_poly.pdbx_strand_id
1 'polypeptide(L)'
;MKTKNYLSIISILFFSFLFVSCSKEDEGDTIKPVIDLLEPEEGAILRIGSSHGVHFEMNLHDNEAIASYKINIHNNFDGHSHTRASEAGITKPFTFERTYTDKAGQKDAYVHNHDIKIPADATPGNYHLMVYCLDQSGNETYVVRNIVLSVEGGEEGEHHHDEHHHD
;
A
#
# COMPACT_ATOMS: atom_id res chain seq x y z
N MET A 1 37.59 -31.92 76.51
CA MET A 1 38.20 -30.58 76.35
C MET A 1 37.41 -29.79 75.33
N LYS A 2 36.95 -28.60 75.71
CA LYS A 2 36.27 -27.62 74.85
C LYS A 2 37.29 -26.58 74.41
N THR A 3 37.31 -26.20 73.13
CA THR A 3 37.87 -24.93 72.65
C THR A 3 36.79 -24.18 71.89
N LYS A 4 36.76 -22.86 72.07
CA LYS A 4 35.60 -21.98 71.94
C LYS A 4 35.51 -21.33 70.56
N ASN A 5 34.27 -21.00 70.20
CA ASN A 5 33.79 -20.22 69.05
C ASN A 5 34.38 -18.80 68.99
N TYR A 6 34.24 -18.09 67.85
CA TYR A 6 33.42 -16.85 67.73
C TYR A 6 33.51 -16.19 66.34
N LEU A 7 32.34 -15.71 65.89
CA LEU A 7 32.04 -14.64 64.92
C LEU A 7 32.53 -14.75 63.46
N SER A 8 31.57 -14.78 62.52
CA SER A 8 31.17 -13.53 61.84
C SER A 8 29.86 -13.66 61.04
N ILE A 9 28.86 -12.93 61.52
CA ILE A 9 27.99 -12.01 60.75
C ILE A 9 27.07 -12.59 59.66
N ILE A 10 25.80 -12.68 60.05
CA ILE A 10 24.57 -12.40 59.30
C ILE A 10 24.79 -11.51 58.07
N SER A 11 24.38 -11.98 56.89
CA SER A 11 23.83 -11.09 55.87
C SER A 11 22.75 -11.79 55.07
N ILE A 12 21.52 -11.49 55.46
CA ILE A 12 20.30 -11.52 54.67
C ILE A 12 20.55 -10.84 53.32
N LEU A 13 20.21 -11.50 52.21
CA LEU A 13 19.50 -10.83 51.12
C LEU A 13 18.77 -11.85 50.24
N PHE A 14 17.52 -12.10 50.61
CA PHE A 14 16.46 -12.52 49.69
C PHE A 14 16.38 -11.48 48.56
N PHE A 15 16.98 -11.76 47.41
CA PHE A 15 16.76 -10.92 46.22
C PHE A 15 15.63 -11.52 45.39
N SER A 16 14.42 -11.40 45.94
CA SER A 16 13.19 -11.48 45.15
C SER A 16 13.16 -10.28 44.21
N PHE A 17 13.72 -10.41 43.02
CA PHE A 17 13.33 -9.53 41.92
C PHE A 17 11.92 -9.95 41.49
N LEU A 18 10.92 -9.46 42.21
CA LEU A 18 9.61 -9.26 41.65
C LEU A 18 9.76 -8.13 40.62
N PHE A 19 9.99 -8.48 39.36
CA PHE A 19 9.73 -7.55 38.26
C PHE A 19 8.21 -7.40 38.14
N VAL A 20 7.62 -6.61 39.02
CA VAL A 20 6.37 -5.93 38.70
C VAL A 20 6.76 -4.77 37.80
N SER A 21 6.80 -5.06 36.50
CA SER A 21 6.61 -4.03 35.49
C SER A 21 5.24 -4.30 34.87
N CYS A 22 4.19 -3.98 35.61
CA CYS A 22 2.95 -3.56 34.96
C CYS A 22 3.18 -2.09 34.60
N SER A 23 3.98 -1.89 33.55
CA SER A 23 3.91 -0.66 32.78
C SER A 23 2.45 -0.56 32.37
N LYS A 24 1.81 0.57 32.65
CA LYS A 24 0.55 0.86 31.97
C LYS A 24 0.93 0.80 30.50
N GLU A 25 0.46 -0.23 29.82
CA GLU A 25 0.53 -0.30 28.36
C GLU A 25 -0.20 0.97 27.93
N ASP A 26 0.54 1.97 27.44
CA ASP A 26 -0.09 2.98 26.59
C ASP A 26 -0.78 2.12 25.53
N GLU A 27 -2.11 2.16 25.52
CA GLU A 27 -2.89 1.53 24.46
C GLU A 27 -2.57 2.33 23.20
N GLY A 28 -1.42 2.01 22.58
CA GLY A 28 -0.95 2.63 21.36
C GLY A 28 -2.02 2.51 20.29
N ASP A 29 -1.92 3.33 19.26
CA ASP A 29 -2.94 3.34 18.22
C ASP A 29 -3.07 1.97 17.55
N THR A 30 -4.30 1.43 17.57
CA THR A 30 -4.68 0.14 16.99
C THR A 30 -5.73 0.28 15.88
N ILE A 31 -6.12 1.52 15.56
CA ILE A 31 -7.09 1.80 14.52
C ILE A 31 -6.32 1.81 13.19
N LYS A 32 -6.87 1.12 12.19
CA LYS A 32 -6.25 1.05 10.88
C LYS A 32 -6.62 2.25 10.01
N PRO A 33 -5.73 2.67 9.09
CA PRO A 33 -6.09 3.68 8.10
C PRO A 33 -7.18 3.18 7.16
N VAL A 34 -7.91 4.10 6.54
CA VAL A 34 -8.95 3.85 5.55
C VAL A 34 -8.46 4.34 4.18
N ILE A 35 -8.71 3.53 3.15
CA ILE A 35 -8.41 3.85 1.76
C ILE A 35 -9.73 3.94 1.00
N ASP A 36 -9.98 5.09 0.38
CA ASP A 36 -11.06 5.29 -0.57
C ASP A 36 -10.44 5.47 -1.96
N LEU A 37 -10.32 4.36 -2.70
CA LEU A 37 -9.74 4.33 -4.04
C LEU A 37 -10.81 4.70 -5.07
N LEU A 38 -10.67 5.90 -5.64
CA LEU A 38 -11.61 6.51 -6.58
C LEU A 38 -11.32 6.01 -8.00
N GLU A 39 -10.07 6.13 -8.46
CA GLU A 39 -9.64 5.66 -9.77
C GLU A 39 -8.27 4.96 -9.70
N PRO A 40 -8.06 3.86 -10.46
CA PRO A 40 -9.02 3.23 -11.37
C PRO A 40 -10.14 2.45 -10.67
N GLU A 41 -11.32 2.43 -11.29
CA GLU A 41 -12.45 1.61 -10.87
C GLU A 41 -12.22 0.10 -11.06
N GLU A 42 -13.07 -0.71 -10.44
CA GLU A 42 -13.06 -2.16 -10.63
C GLU A 42 -13.39 -2.52 -12.09
N GLY A 43 -12.52 -3.31 -12.71
CA GLY A 43 -12.64 -3.70 -14.12
C GLY A 43 -12.14 -2.63 -15.11
N ALA A 44 -11.53 -1.53 -14.64
CA ALA A 44 -11.03 -0.48 -15.52
C ALA A 44 -10.04 -1.01 -16.57
N ILE A 45 -10.15 -0.49 -17.80
CA ILE A 45 -9.25 -0.81 -18.90
C ILE A 45 -8.17 0.27 -18.99
N LEU A 46 -6.92 -0.12 -18.76
CA LEU A 46 -5.78 0.79 -18.80
C LEU A 46 -4.99 0.61 -20.09
N ARG A 47 -4.65 1.74 -20.72
CA ARG A 47 -4.00 1.77 -22.02
C ARG A 47 -2.51 1.46 -21.94
N ILE A 48 -2.09 0.42 -22.66
CA ILE A 48 -0.69 0.05 -22.85
C ILE A 48 0.01 1.09 -23.74
N GLY A 49 1.21 1.52 -23.35
CA GLY A 49 2.04 2.43 -24.14
C GLY A 49 1.60 3.88 -24.13
N SER A 50 0.63 4.28 -23.29
CA SER A 50 0.22 5.68 -23.15
C SER A 50 1.35 6.53 -22.55
N SER A 51 1.61 7.71 -23.13
CA SER A 51 2.55 8.69 -22.59
C SER A 51 2.01 9.42 -21.37
N HIS A 52 0.68 9.58 -21.26
CA HIS A 52 0.02 10.30 -20.18
C HIS A 52 0.08 9.55 -18.85
N GLY A 53 0.23 8.22 -18.89
CA GLY A 53 0.16 7.37 -17.70
C GLY A 53 -1.26 7.12 -17.23
N VAL A 54 -1.42 6.24 -16.24
CA VAL A 54 -2.74 5.92 -15.67
C VAL A 54 -3.19 7.07 -14.77
N HIS A 55 -4.42 7.54 -14.93
CA HIS A 55 -5.04 8.41 -13.96
C HIS A 55 -5.28 7.64 -12.66
N PHE A 56 -4.68 8.11 -11.57
CA PHE A 56 -4.78 7.46 -10.27
C PHE A 56 -5.22 8.48 -9.23
N GLU A 57 -6.32 8.15 -8.55
CA GLU A 57 -6.98 9.05 -7.60
C GLU A 57 -7.48 8.28 -6.37
N MET A 58 -7.16 8.77 -5.17
CA MET A 58 -7.66 8.20 -3.92
C MET A 58 -7.64 9.19 -2.76
N ASN A 59 -8.45 8.90 -1.74
CA ASN A 59 -8.35 9.50 -0.42
C ASN A 59 -7.80 8.49 0.58
N LEU A 60 -6.94 8.97 1.47
CA LEU A 60 -6.44 8.24 2.63
C LEU A 60 -6.89 8.96 3.90
N HIS A 61 -7.31 8.18 4.90
CA HIS A 61 -7.70 8.67 6.20
C HIS A 61 -7.06 7.83 7.31
N ASP A 62 -6.63 8.48 8.38
CA ASP A 62 -6.14 7.83 9.60
C ASP A 62 -6.48 8.69 10.84
N ASN A 63 -6.68 8.06 11.99
CA ASN A 63 -7.01 8.78 13.22
C ASN A 63 -5.83 9.54 13.81
N GLU A 64 -4.59 9.12 13.58
CA GLU A 64 -3.39 9.77 14.10
C GLU A 64 -2.49 10.34 13.00
N ALA A 65 -1.94 9.50 12.13
CA ALA A 65 -1.09 9.92 11.03
C ALA A 65 -0.73 8.77 10.09
N ILE A 66 -0.85 9.05 8.80
CA ILE A 66 -0.31 8.20 7.73
C ILE A 66 1.23 8.21 7.79
N ALA A 67 1.87 7.06 7.61
CA ALA A 67 3.31 6.94 7.41
C ALA A 67 3.68 6.81 5.93
N SER A 68 2.99 5.95 5.19
CA SER A 68 3.24 5.73 3.77
C SER A 68 2.06 5.08 3.06
N TYR A 69 2.06 5.15 1.73
CA TYR A 69 1.21 4.28 0.91
C TYR A 69 2.04 3.60 -0.18
N LYS A 70 1.59 2.43 -0.62
CA LYS A 70 2.26 1.65 -1.67
C LYS A 70 1.24 1.26 -2.73
N ILE A 71 1.61 1.46 -3.99
CA ILE A 71 0.86 0.96 -5.14
C ILE A 71 1.63 -0.23 -5.71
N ASN A 72 0.95 -1.36 -5.89
CA ASN A 72 1.49 -2.56 -6.50
C ASN A 72 0.57 -3.04 -7.64
N ILE A 73 1.14 -3.32 -8.81
CA ILE A 73 0.43 -3.93 -9.93
C ILE A 73 1.19 -5.20 -10.34
N HIS A 74 0.46 -6.31 -10.45
CA HIS A 74 1.00 -7.58 -10.92
C HIS A 74 -0.04 -8.32 -11.76
N ASN A 75 0.43 -9.22 -12.63
CA ASN A 75 -0.44 -9.98 -13.50
C ASN A 75 -1.34 -10.93 -12.71
N ASN A 76 -2.62 -10.99 -13.08
CA ASN A 76 -3.59 -11.95 -12.56
C ASN A 76 -3.91 -12.96 -13.67
N PHE A 77 -2.88 -13.69 -14.09
CA PHE A 77 -3.02 -14.69 -15.13
C PHE A 77 -3.34 -16.04 -14.48
N ASP A 78 -4.58 -16.50 -14.64
CA ASP A 78 -5.11 -17.75 -14.08
C ASP A 78 -4.63 -19.02 -14.81
N GLY A 79 -3.68 -18.88 -15.74
CA GLY A 79 -3.11 -19.95 -16.54
C GLY A 79 -4.02 -20.50 -17.64
N HIS A 80 -5.21 -19.93 -17.89
CA HIS A 80 -6.20 -20.50 -18.82
C HIS A 80 -6.38 -19.76 -20.16
N SER A 81 -5.69 -18.66 -20.40
CA SER A 81 -5.59 -18.10 -21.75
C SER A 81 -4.42 -17.12 -21.81
N HIS A 82 -3.37 -17.49 -22.54
CA HIS A 82 -2.36 -16.54 -22.94
C HIS A 82 -2.49 -16.30 -24.44
N THR A 83 -2.54 -15.02 -24.82
CA THR A 83 -2.36 -14.60 -26.20
C THR A 83 -1.02 -15.14 -26.68
N ARG A 84 -0.99 -15.82 -27.84
CA ARG A 84 0.24 -16.43 -28.42
C ARG A 84 1.49 -15.53 -28.40
N ALA A 85 1.29 -14.21 -28.35
CA ALA A 85 2.36 -13.22 -28.25
C ALA A 85 3.23 -13.35 -26.98
N SER A 86 2.66 -13.67 -25.80
CA SER A 86 3.48 -13.83 -24.59
C SER A 86 4.29 -15.12 -24.62
N GLU A 87 3.73 -16.21 -25.18
CA GLU A 87 4.42 -17.50 -25.32
C GLU A 87 5.62 -17.42 -26.28
N ALA A 88 5.54 -16.55 -27.29
CA ALA A 88 6.63 -16.26 -28.21
C ALA A 88 7.65 -15.24 -27.65
N GLY A 89 7.47 -14.74 -26.43
CA GLY A 89 8.35 -13.75 -25.81
C GLY A 89 8.26 -12.34 -26.42
N ILE A 90 7.18 -12.04 -27.15
CA ILE A 90 6.97 -10.75 -27.82
C ILE A 90 6.54 -9.68 -26.81
N THR A 91 5.72 -10.07 -25.83
CA THR A 91 5.27 -9.19 -24.74
C THR A 91 5.72 -9.72 -23.38
N LYS A 92 5.82 -8.85 -22.38
CA LYS A 92 6.25 -9.19 -21.01
C LYS A 92 5.16 -8.80 -20.00
N PRO A 93 4.86 -9.65 -19.00
CA PRO A 93 3.95 -9.26 -17.93
C PRO A 93 4.44 -7.99 -17.24
N PHE A 94 3.59 -6.96 -17.22
CA PHE A 94 3.88 -5.72 -16.51
C PHE A 94 3.87 -5.91 -14.99
N THR A 95 4.78 -5.25 -14.30
CA THR A 95 4.73 -5.09 -12.85
C THR A 95 5.03 -3.63 -12.49
N PHE A 96 4.39 -3.16 -11.42
CA PHE A 96 4.66 -1.87 -10.83
C PHE A 96 4.71 -2.02 -9.32
N GLU A 97 5.70 -1.44 -8.68
CA GLU A 97 5.72 -1.31 -7.23
C GLU A 97 6.39 0.00 -6.87
N ARG A 98 5.68 0.84 -6.10
CA ARG A 98 6.24 2.07 -5.57
C ARG A 98 5.61 2.40 -4.23
N THR A 99 6.46 2.72 -3.27
CA THR A 99 6.09 3.27 -1.96
C THR A 99 6.32 4.77 -1.96
N TYR A 100 5.38 5.50 -1.39
CA TYR A 100 5.38 6.95 -1.30
C TYR A 100 5.23 7.38 0.16
N THR A 101 5.91 8.46 0.51
CA THR A 101 5.93 9.07 1.85
C THR A 101 5.59 10.55 1.83
N ASP A 102 5.15 11.07 0.69
CA ASP A 102 4.81 12.50 0.49
C ASP A 102 3.58 12.95 1.32
N LYS A 103 2.80 11.98 1.81
CA LYS A 103 1.65 12.20 2.71
C LYS A 103 1.94 11.88 4.18
N ALA A 104 3.19 11.57 4.53
CA ALA A 104 3.55 11.21 5.90
C ALA A 104 3.19 12.35 6.89
N GLY A 105 2.60 12.00 8.03
CA GLY A 105 2.17 12.93 9.07
C GLY A 105 0.80 13.57 8.83
N GLN A 106 0.12 13.28 7.72
CA GLN A 106 -1.25 13.74 7.46
C GLN A 106 -2.25 12.74 8.03
N LYS A 107 -3.39 13.24 8.53
CA LYS A 107 -4.56 12.42 8.91
C LYS A 107 -5.46 12.15 7.72
N ASP A 108 -5.71 13.20 6.93
CA ASP A 108 -6.48 13.15 5.69
C ASP A 108 -5.57 13.55 4.54
N ALA A 109 -5.48 12.70 3.52
CA ALA A 109 -4.64 12.96 2.36
C ALA A 109 -5.36 12.61 1.06
N TYR A 110 -5.31 13.54 0.12
CA TYR A 110 -5.72 13.32 -1.27
C TYR A 110 -4.49 13.02 -2.13
N VAL A 111 -4.57 11.95 -2.91
CA VAL A 111 -3.52 11.51 -3.84
C VAL A 111 -4.08 11.54 -5.25
N HIS A 112 -3.38 12.27 -6.12
CA HIS A 112 -3.64 12.35 -7.54
C HIS A 112 -2.29 12.32 -8.27
N ASN A 113 -2.06 11.34 -9.13
CA ASN A 113 -0.85 11.27 -9.94
C ASN A 113 -1.05 10.46 -11.23
N HIS A 114 -0.02 10.47 -12.08
CA HIS A 114 0.04 9.71 -13.32
C HIS A 114 1.35 8.90 -13.43
N ASP A 115 1.85 8.44 -12.28
CA ASP A 115 3.19 7.83 -12.16
C ASP A 115 3.26 6.43 -12.79
N ILE A 116 2.13 5.74 -12.88
CA ILE A 116 2.05 4.40 -13.47
C ILE A 116 2.15 4.53 -14.99
N LYS A 117 3.33 4.24 -15.53
CA LYS A 117 3.59 4.19 -16.97
C LYS A 117 3.63 2.74 -17.44
N ILE A 118 2.66 2.34 -18.25
CA ILE A 118 2.55 0.98 -18.78
C ILE A 118 3.32 0.93 -20.11
N PRO A 119 4.42 0.16 -20.21
CA PRO A 119 5.27 0.16 -21.39
C PRO A 119 4.57 -0.53 -22.56
N ALA A 120 4.93 -0.17 -23.79
CA ALA A 120 4.30 -0.68 -25.01
C ALA A 120 4.49 -2.21 -25.23
N ASP A 121 5.46 -2.83 -24.56
CA ASP A 121 5.71 -4.27 -24.59
C ASP A 121 4.99 -5.03 -23.46
N ALA A 122 4.14 -4.36 -22.67
CA ALA A 122 3.33 -5.02 -21.65
C ALA A 122 2.38 -6.06 -22.28
N THR A 123 2.29 -7.24 -21.67
CA THR A 123 1.34 -8.27 -22.08
C THR A 123 -0.10 -7.80 -21.77
N PRO A 124 -1.00 -7.73 -22.76
CA PRO A 124 -2.41 -7.45 -22.51
C PRO A 124 -3.05 -8.56 -21.65
N GLY A 125 -4.02 -8.21 -20.82
CA GLY A 125 -4.76 -9.18 -20.00
C GLY A 125 -5.19 -8.63 -18.65
N ASN A 126 -5.55 -9.54 -17.74
CA ASN A 126 -6.04 -9.21 -16.40
C ASN A 126 -4.88 -9.00 -15.41
N TYR A 127 -4.99 -7.97 -14.59
CA TYR A 127 -4.02 -7.56 -13.59
C TYR A 127 -4.72 -7.23 -12.27
N HIS A 128 -3.99 -7.34 -11.17
CA HIS A 128 -4.40 -6.77 -9.89
C HIS A 128 -3.69 -5.44 -9.69
N LEU A 129 -4.45 -4.42 -9.29
CA LEU A 129 -3.94 -3.19 -8.71
C LEU A 129 -4.24 -3.24 -7.22
N MET A 130 -3.19 -3.22 -6.40
CA MET A 130 -3.27 -3.17 -4.95
C MET A 130 -2.76 -1.83 -4.44
N VAL A 131 -3.47 -1.27 -3.47
CA VAL A 131 -3.04 -0.09 -2.72
C VAL A 131 -2.96 -0.47 -1.25
N TYR A 132 -1.85 -0.14 -0.61
CA TYR A 132 -1.62 -0.31 0.82
C TYR A 132 -1.45 1.07 1.45
N CYS A 133 -1.96 1.23 2.67
CA CYS A 133 -1.72 2.40 3.51
C CYS A 133 -1.26 1.93 4.88
N LEU A 134 -0.11 2.46 5.31
CA LEU A 134 0.52 2.19 6.60
C LEU A 134 0.49 3.47 7.43
N ASP A 135 0.01 3.39 8.66
CA ASP A 135 0.05 4.50 9.62
C ASP A 135 1.38 4.55 10.41
N GLN A 136 1.57 5.58 11.24
CA GLN A 136 2.79 5.77 12.04
C GLN A 136 2.95 4.76 13.20
N SER A 137 1.85 4.14 13.61
CA SER A 137 1.80 3.14 14.68
C SER A 137 1.97 1.71 14.17
N GLY A 138 2.03 1.53 12.85
CA GLY A 138 2.28 0.28 12.15
C GLY A 138 1.02 -0.49 11.76
N ASN A 139 -0.19 0.09 11.89
CA ASN A 139 -1.38 -0.56 11.36
C ASN A 139 -1.50 -0.34 9.85
N GLU A 140 -1.97 -1.37 9.15
CA GLU A 140 -2.04 -1.38 7.69
C GLU A 140 -3.43 -1.82 7.20
N THR A 141 -3.89 -1.13 6.17
CA THR A 141 -5.05 -1.48 5.34
C THR A 141 -4.61 -1.61 3.89
N TYR A 142 -5.30 -2.45 3.13
CA TYR A 142 -5.12 -2.54 1.69
C TYR A 142 -6.46 -2.71 0.96
N VAL A 143 -6.49 -2.29 -0.29
CA VAL A 143 -7.59 -2.52 -1.24
C VAL A 143 -7.05 -3.14 -2.52
N VAL A 144 -7.90 -3.85 -3.25
CA VAL A 144 -7.57 -4.50 -4.52
C VAL A 144 -8.60 -4.13 -5.57
N ARG A 145 -8.12 -3.90 -6.80
CA ARG A 145 -8.92 -3.76 -8.01
C ARG A 145 -8.47 -4.76 -9.06
N ASN A 146 -9.42 -5.44 -9.70
CA ASN A 146 -9.11 -6.11 -10.96
C ASN A 146 -9.10 -5.06 -12.07
N ILE A 147 -8.07 -5.05 -12.90
CA ILE A 147 -7.92 -4.14 -14.04
C ILE A 147 -7.51 -4.91 -15.28
N VAL A 148 -7.76 -4.36 -16.47
CA VAL A 148 -7.40 -4.96 -17.74
C VAL A 148 -6.40 -4.06 -18.46
N LEU A 149 -5.26 -4.62 -18.89
CA LEU A 149 -4.34 -3.91 -19.76
C LEU A 149 -4.65 -4.23 -21.22
N SER A 150 -4.79 -3.19 -22.05
CA SER A 150 -5.11 -3.33 -23.47
C SER A 150 -4.35 -2.32 -24.33
N VAL A 151 -4.05 -2.70 -25.57
CA VAL A 151 -3.47 -1.81 -26.60
C VAL A 151 -4.52 -0.90 -27.24
N GLU A 152 -5.78 -1.33 -27.26
CA GLU A 152 -6.90 -0.64 -27.94
C GLU A 152 -7.87 0.05 -26.96
N GLY A 153 -7.74 -0.17 -25.65
CA GLY A 153 -8.65 0.34 -24.62
C GLY A 153 -8.10 1.54 -23.84
N GLY A 154 -9.02 2.32 -23.26
CA GLY A 154 -8.75 3.57 -22.53
C GLY A 154 -8.98 4.77 -23.44
N GLU A 155 -10.24 5.08 -23.74
CA GLU A 155 -10.59 6.37 -24.35
C GLU A 155 -10.15 7.46 -23.36
N GLU A 156 -9.19 8.28 -23.76
CA GLU A 156 -8.94 9.57 -23.12
C GLU A 156 -10.23 10.34 -23.27
N GLY A 157 -10.95 10.57 -22.17
CA GLY A 157 -12.16 11.38 -22.17
C GLY A 157 -11.82 12.78 -22.70
N GLU A 158 -12.05 13.00 -23.99
CA GLU A 158 -12.06 14.32 -24.57
C GLU A 158 -13.25 15.07 -23.94
N HIS A 159 -12.95 15.83 -22.88
CA HIS A 159 -13.86 16.83 -22.36
C HIS A 159 -14.07 17.89 -23.45
N HIS A 160 -15.08 17.69 -24.28
CA HIS A 160 -15.66 18.74 -25.10
C HIS A 160 -16.18 19.83 -24.16
N HIS A 161 -15.42 20.92 -24.03
CA HIS A 161 -15.95 22.17 -23.51
C HIS A 161 -16.92 22.71 -24.55
N ASP A 162 -18.21 22.51 -24.32
CA ASP A 162 -19.27 23.27 -24.96
C ASP A 162 -19.14 24.74 -24.50
N GLU A 163 -18.53 25.57 -25.34
CA GLU A 163 -18.64 27.03 -25.21
C GLU A 163 -20.07 27.45 -25.56
N HIS A 164 -20.89 27.60 -24.51
CA HIS A 164 -22.10 28.40 -24.57
C HIS A 164 -21.75 29.87 -24.84
N HIS A 165 -21.81 30.27 -26.11
CA HIS A 165 -21.95 31.68 -26.47
C HIS A 165 -23.45 32.04 -26.48
N HIS A 166 -23.87 32.74 -25.43
CA HIS A 166 -25.04 33.60 -25.47
C HIS A 166 -24.64 34.95 -26.07
N ASP A 167 -25.32 35.33 -27.16
CA ASP A 167 -25.72 36.71 -27.46
C ASP A 167 -27.05 36.68 -28.24
#